data_AF-A0A3L8D6F0-F1
#
_entry.id   AF-A0A3L8D6F0-F1
#
_cell.length_a   1.000
_cell.length_b   1.000
_cell.length_c   1.000
_cell.angle_alpha   90.00
_cell.angle_beta   90.00
_cell.angle_gamma   90.00
#
_symmetry.space_group_name_H-M   'P 1'
#
loop_
_entity.id
_entity.type
_entity.pdbx_description
1 polymer ?
#
loop_
_entity_poly.entity_id
_entity_poly.type
_entity_poly.pdbx_seq_one_letter_code
_entity_poly.pdbx_strand_id
1 'polypeptide(L)'
;MFPYEYVDCAEKLEDTRLPPRESFYSSLTGDTVSESDYAHAENIWQRFVIRTLGEYSDLYLKTDVLLLADVFENFRDSCINSYGLDPAYYYTLPGFTWDAMLKHTRINFELLTDIDMVMYIERGIRGGLSQCSNRYAQANNKYMQSYDPSKLPSYLMYYDVNNLYGWAMCQPLPYAELRWVDDTSNFDVNMIAPDSPKGYILEVDLEYPQQLHDAHVNHPFCPTRDKPPGKRQDKLLATVYDKKRTAAKNDFEKNLYKLMNNVVFGKIIENVRNHVDVKLLTKWNGPYGAEAMIAKPNFHSRSVFSENLVAIEMRKLEVKFNKPIYVGMCILDISKVCLYEFHHEYMLPLYREK
;
A
#
# COMPACT_ATOMS: atom_id res chain seq x y z
N MET A 1 -14.78 7.39 24.70
CA MET A 1 -15.82 7.56 23.66
C MET A 1 -16.45 8.92 23.78
N PHE A 2 -17.02 9.45 22.70
CA PHE A 2 -17.72 10.73 22.68
C PHE A 2 -18.95 10.66 21.74
N PRO A 3 -20.10 11.27 22.07
CA PRO A 3 -21.31 11.20 21.25
C PRO A 3 -21.29 12.29 20.17
N TYR A 4 -20.45 12.12 19.14
CA TYR A 4 -20.22 13.12 18.09
C TYR A 4 -21.51 13.59 17.41
N GLU A 5 -22.36 12.66 16.99
CA GLU A 5 -23.67 12.94 16.38
C GLU A 5 -24.69 13.60 17.33
N TYR A 6 -24.47 13.58 18.65
CA TYR A 6 -25.32 14.31 19.59
C TYR A 6 -24.94 15.79 19.66
N VAL A 7 -23.64 16.13 19.63
CA VAL A 7 -23.11 17.48 19.85
C VAL A 7 -23.10 18.27 18.53
N ASP A 8 -24.30 18.58 18.04
CA ASP A 8 -24.56 19.39 16.85
C ASP A 8 -24.48 20.92 17.10
N CYS A 9 -24.54 21.36 18.36
CA CYS A 9 -24.45 22.76 18.77
C CYS A 9 -23.67 22.94 20.09
N ALA A 10 -23.20 24.16 20.35
CA ALA A 10 -22.36 24.45 21.51
C ALA A 10 -23.13 24.35 22.85
N GLU A 11 -24.42 24.66 22.84
CA GLU A 11 -25.31 24.66 24.00
C GLU A 11 -25.41 23.27 24.66
N LYS A 12 -25.26 22.19 23.88
CA LYS A 12 -25.22 20.81 24.40
C LYS A 12 -23.97 20.49 25.21
N LEU A 13 -22.90 21.30 25.12
CA LEU A 13 -21.75 21.16 26.02
C LEU A 13 -22.10 21.57 27.46
N GLU A 14 -23.17 22.33 27.68
CA GLU A 14 -23.68 22.67 29.02
C GLU A 14 -24.60 21.58 29.61
N ASP A 15 -24.90 20.48 28.90
CA ASP A 15 -25.77 19.41 29.40
C ASP A 15 -25.18 18.76 30.66
N THR A 16 -25.92 18.84 31.77
CA THR A 16 -25.45 18.45 33.12
C THR A 16 -25.56 16.95 33.42
N ARG A 17 -25.68 16.12 32.37
CA ARG A 17 -25.82 14.67 32.44
C ARG A 17 -25.18 14.03 31.21
N LEU A 18 -24.70 12.80 31.36
CA LEU A 18 -24.32 11.97 30.21
C LEU A 18 -25.58 11.74 29.33
N PRO A 19 -25.50 11.94 28.01
CA PRO A 19 -26.59 11.57 27.09
C PRO A 19 -26.90 10.07 27.17
N PRO A 20 -28.15 9.63 26.92
CA PRO A 20 -28.49 8.21 26.92
C PRO A 20 -27.73 7.46 25.82
N ARG A 21 -27.55 6.15 25.97
CA ARG A 21 -26.73 5.31 25.08
C ARG A 21 -27.13 5.42 23.60
N GLU A 22 -28.42 5.60 23.33
CA GLU A 22 -28.97 5.78 21.99
C GLU A 22 -28.44 7.05 21.30
N SER A 23 -28.01 8.06 22.06
CA SER A 23 -27.34 9.27 21.56
C SER A 23 -25.85 9.08 21.24
N PHE A 24 -25.28 7.91 21.52
CA PHE A 24 -23.94 7.49 21.07
C PHE A 24 -24.02 6.66 19.76
N TYR A 25 -25.11 6.74 19.01
CA TYR A 25 -25.20 6.18 17.65
C TYR A 25 -24.18 6.84 16.72
N SER A 26 -23.36 6.04 16.02
CA SER A 26 -22.47 6.56 14.99
C SER A 26 -22.93 6.23 13.58
N SER A 27 -23.04 7.27 12.77
CA SER A 27 -23.30 7.22 11.33
C SER A 27 -22.20 6.51 10.53
N LEU A 28 -20.98 6.39 11.09
CA LEU A 28 -19.84 5.72 10.46
C LEU A 28 -19.93 4.19 10.56
N THR A 29 -20.37 3.67 11.72
CA THR A 29 -20.53 2.23 11.97
C THR A 29 -21.93 1.73 11.66
N GLY A 30 -22.93 2.62 11.71
CA GLY A 30 -24.34 2.28 11.56
C GLY A 30 -24.99 1.72 12.83
N ASP A 31 -24.31 1.80 13.99
CA ASP A 31 -24.72 1.19 15.26
C ASP A 31 -24.47 2.12 16.46
N THR A 32 -25.05 1.78 17.60
CA THR A 32 -24.79 2.39 18.92
C THR A 32 -23.66 1.64 19.66
N VAL A 33 -23.15 2.26 20.73
CA VAL A 33 -22.08 1.69 21.57
C VAL A 33 -22.56 0.52 22.42
N SER A 34 -21.66 -0.39 22.78
CA SER A 34 -22.02 -1.54 23.62
C SER A 34 -22.40 -1.13 25.04
N GLU A 35 -23.14 -1.99 25.75
CA GLU A 35 -23.46 -1.76 27.17
C GLU A 35 -22.21 -1.62 28.02
N SER A 36 -21.15 -2.40 27.74
CA SER A 36 -19.85 -2.31 28.40
C SER A 36 -19.15 -0.96 28.17
N ASP A 37 -19.20 -0.42 26.95
CA ASP A 37 -18.54 0.86 26.66
C ASP A 37 -19.34 2.04 27.25
N TYR A 38 -20.67 1.96 27.24
CA TYR A 38 -21.52 2.95 27.87
C TYR A 38 -21.35 2.96 29.40
N ALA A 39 -21.33 1.79 30.05
CA ALA A 39 -21.03 1.67 31.48
C ALA A 39 -19.62 2.20 31.82
N HIS A 40 -18.65 2.11 30.90
CA HIS A 40 -17.35 2.75 31.05
C HIS A 40 -17.43 4.29 30.95
N ALA A 41 -18.24 4.84 30.05
CA ALA A 41 -18.51 6.29 29.97
C ALA A 41 -19.21 6.82 31.24
N GLU A 42 -20.20 6.10 31.77
CA GLU A 42 -20.83 6.42 33.06
C GLU A 42 -19.83 6.35 34.22
N ASN A 43 -18.93 5.36 34.22
CA ASN A 43 -17.86 5.25 35.22
C ASN A 43 -16.94 6.48 35.18
N ILE A 44 -16.50 6.91 33.99
CA ILE A 44 -15.70 8.13 33.82
C ILE A 44 -16.44 9.35 34.36
N TRP A 45 -17.70 9.55 33.97
CA TRP A 45 -18.52 10.69 34.40
C TRP A 45 -18.61 10.78 35.93
N GLN A 46 -18.91 9.67 36.60
CA GLN A 46 -18.99 9.60 38.06
C GLN A 46 -17.61 9.74 38.72
N ARG A 47 -16.57 9.09 38.18
CA ARG A 47 -15.24 8.98 38.79
C ARG A 47 -14.46 10.28 38.77
N PHE A 48 -14.61 11.07 37.70
CA PHE A 48 -13.99 12.40 37.58
C PHE A 48 -14.91 13.54 38.09
N VAL A 49 -16.11 13.21 38.59
CA VAL A 49 -17.10 14.16 39.15
C VAL A 49 -17.49 15.24 38.12
N ILE A 50 -17.75 14.77 36.89
CA ILE A 50 -18.03 15.60 35.72
C ILE A 50 -19.42 16.23 35.85
N ARG A 51 -19.49 17.52 35.49
CA ARG A 51 -20.66 18.39 35.71
C ARG A 51 -21.36 18.75 34.40
N THR A 52 -20.64 18.80 33.29
CA THR A 52 -21.18 19.15 31.96
C THR A 52 -20.56 18.27 30.87
N LEU A 53 -21.24 18.16 29.73
CA LEU A 53 -20.74 17.43 28.57
C LEU A 53 -19.48 18.09 27.96
N GLY A 54 -19.27 19.39 28.22
CA GLY A 54 -18.03 20.13 27.93
C GLY A 54 -16.84 19.64 28.75
N GLU A 55 -16.98 19.49 30.06
CA GLU A 55 -15.94 18.88 30.92
C GLU A 55 -15.60 17.43 30.47
N TYR A 56 -16.60 16.68 30.00
CA TYR A 56 -16.41 15.36 29.41
C TYR A 56 -15.66 15.42 28.07
N SER A 57 -15.99 16.39 27.21
CA SER A 57 -15.32 16.65 25.92
C SER A 57 -13.84 17.00 26.11
N ASP A 58 -13.53 17.90 27.04
CA ASP A 58 -12.16 18.30 27.38
C ASP A 58 -11.35 17.13 27.92
N LEU A 59 -11.93 16.29 28.81
CA LEU A 59 -11.26 15.09 29.30
C LEU A 59 -11.01 14.07 28.18
N TYR A 60 -12.00 13.86 27.31
CA TYR A 60 -11.90 12.96 26.16
C TYR A 60 -10.80 13.42 25.18
N LEU A 61 -10.88 14.66 24.70
CA LEU A 61 -9.93 15.24 23.76
C LEU A 61 -8.51 15.29 24.33
N LYS A 62 -8.37 15.64 25.62
CA LYS A 62 -7.07 15.61 26.31
C LYS A 62 -6.51 14.19 26.40
N THR A 63 -7.34 13.17 26.55
CA THR A 63 -6.90 11.77 26.59
C THR A 63 -6.41 11.34 25.21
N ASP A 64 -7.18 11.58 24.14
CA ASP A 64 -6.78 11.26 22.76
C ASP A 64 -5.48 11.98 22.36
N VAL A 65 -5.35 13.28 22.70
CA VAL A 65 -4.15 14.08 22.41
C VAL A 65 -2.93 13.60 23.20
N LEU A 66 -3.08 13.27 24.49
CA LEU A 66 -1.97 12.77 25.31
C LEU A 66 -1.51 11.36 24.88
N LEU A 67 -2.44 10.47 24.53
CA LEU A 67 -2.10 9.14 24.01
C LEU A 67 -1.39 9.24 22.65
N LEU A 68 -1.88 10.10 21.75
CA LEU A 68 -1.21 10.34 20.46
C LEU A 68 0.18 10.96 20.65
N ALA A 69 0.33 11.91 21.58
CA ALA A 69 1.62 12.52 21.90
C ALA A 69 2.60 11.50 22.49
N ASP A 70 2.20 10.69 23.47
CA ASP A 70 3.06 9.66 24.08
C ASP A 70 3.52 8.63 23.02
N VAL A 71 2.61 8.11 22.20
CA VAL A 71 2.95 7.19 21.11
C VAL A 71 3.87 7.85 20.07
N PHE A 72 3.67 9.13 19.75
CA PHE A 72 4.49 9.84 18.77
C PHE A 72 5.87 10.22 19.29
N GLU A 73 6.03 10.65 20.54
CA GLU A 73 7.33 10.91 21.15
C GLU A 73 8.14 9.61 21.29
N ASN A 74 7.53 8.51 21.75
CA ASN A 74 8.18 7.19 21.77
C ASN A 74 8.62 6.74 20.35
N PHE A 75 7.81 7.03 19.33
CA PHE A 75 8.17 6.77 17.92
C PHE A 75 9.30 7.67 17.42
N ARG A 76 9.32 8.96 17.80
CA ARG A 76 10.42 9.89 17.49
C ARG A 76 11.72 9.45 18.13
N ASP A 77 11.74 9.16 19.42
CA ASP A 77 12.92 8.66 20.14
C ASP A 77 13.42 7.35 19.52
N SER A 78 12.53 6.42 19.21
CA SER A 78 12.88 5.17 18.52
C SER A 78 13.54 5.43 17.17
N CYS A 79 13.04 6.40 16.39
CA CYS A 79 13.58 6.76 15.09
C CYS A 79 14.90 7.53 15.16
N ILE A 80 15.04 8.46 16.11
CA ILE A 80 16.26 9.23 16.34
C ILE A 80 17.38 8.31 16.81
N ASN A 81 17.11 7.40 17.75
CA ASN A 81 18.11 6.45 18.23
C ASN A 81 18.49 5.40 17.17
N SER A 82 17.55 4.94 16.34
CA SER A 82 17.80 3.90 15.33
C SER A 82 18.42 4.43 14.03
N TYR A 83 18.01 5.62 13.58
CA TYR A 83 18.35 6.17 12.26
C TYR A 83 19.02 7.55 12.31
N GLY A 84 19.07 8.21 13.47
CA GLY A 84 19.55 9.58 13.63
C GLY A 84 18.77 10.60 12.80
N LEU A 85 17.47 10.35 12.60
CA LEU A 85 16.53 11.22 11.91
C LEU A 85 15.27 11.32 12.79
N ASP A 86 14.74 12.53 12.92
CA ASP A 86 13.48 12.76 13.65
C ASP A 86 12.31 12.75 12.65
N PRO A 87 11.32 11.85 12.80
CA PRO A 87 10.20 11.75 11.87
C PRO A 87 9.28 12.97 11.89
N ALA A 88 9.36 13.86 12.90
CA ALA A 88 8.59 15.12 12.92
C ALA A 88 8.95 16.09 11.78
N TYR A 89 10.13 15.96 11.15
CA TYR A 89 10.50 16.74 9.96
C TYR A 89 9.90 16.18 8.65
N TYR A 90 9.12 15.09 8.71
CA TYR A 90 8.61 14.39 7.54
C TYR A 90 7.08 14.32 7.53
N TYR A 91 6.45 14.84 6.47
CA TYR A 91 4.99 14.76 6.29
C TYR A 91 4.43 13.33 6.27
N THR A 92 5.25 12.33 5.96
CA THR A 92 4.84 10.92 5.86
C THR A 92 6.01 9.98 6.19
N LEU A 93 5.72 8.80 6.74
CA LEU A 93 6.69 7.72 6.94
C LEU A 93 7.46 7.36 5.63
N PRO A 94 6.83 7.34 4.44
CA PRO A 94 7.53 7.28 3.15
C PRO A 94 8.54 8.38 2.78
N GLY A 95 8.49 9.56 3.40
CA GLY A 95 9.60 10.51 3.32
C GLY A 95 10.75 10.06 4.20
N PHE A 96 10.44 9.81 5.47
CA PHE A 96 11.39 9.41 6.51
C PHE A 96 12.21 8.17 6.13
N THR A 97 11.56 7.05 5.77
CA THR A 97 12.24 5.78 5.54
C THR A 97 13.11 5.81 4.27
N TRP A 98 12.76 6.64 3.28
CA TRP A 98 13.57 6.84 2.08
C TRP A 98 14.89 7.55 2.40
N ASP A 99 14.83 8.67 3.14
CA ASP A 99 16.02 9.40 3.55
C ASP A 99 16.86 8.61 4.57
N ALA A 100 16.23 7.84 5.46
CA ALA A 100 16.91 6.90 6.35
C ALA A 100 17.70 5.85 5.55
N MET A 101 17.09 5.22 4.54
CA MET A 101 17.77 4.26 3.67
C MET A 101 18.97 4.89 2.96
N LEU A 102 18.81 6.08 2.37
CA LEU A 102 19.92 6.79 1.70
C LEU A 102 21.04 7.13 2.69
N LYS A 103 20.71 7.60 3.89
CA LYS A 103 21.68 7.96 4.94
C LYS A 103 22.48 6.76 5.44
N HIS A 104 21.84 5.60 5.62
CA HIS A 104 22.50 4.38 6.10
C HIS A 104 23.34 3.70 5.02
N THR A 105 22.79 3.51 3.83
CA THR A 105 23.48 2.82 2.72
C THR A 105 24.53 3.69 2.05
N ARG A 106 24.36 5.02 2.08
CA ARG A 106 25.14 6.01 1.31
C ARG A 106 25.14 5.76 -0.21
N ILE A 107 24.14 5.01 -0.70
CA ILE A 107 23.99 4.72 -2.13
C ILE A 107 23.67 6.00 -2.90
N ASN A 108 24.26 6.11 -4.10
CA ASN A 108 23.90 7.15 -5.05
C ASN A 108 23.26 6.47 -6.27
N PHE A 109 21.95 6.61 -6.42
CA PHE A 109 21.23 6.07 -7.56
C PHE A 109 21.30 7.04 -8.75
N GLU A 110 21.68 6.53 -9.91
CA GLU A 110 21.55 7.25 -11.17
C GLU A 110 20.07 7.51 -11.48
N LEU A 111 19.76 8.71 -11.97
CA LEU A 111 18.41 9.07 -12.36
C LEU A 111 18.30 8.99 -13.88
N LEU A 112 17.25 8.34 -14.37
CA LEU A 112 16.92 8.28 -15.79
C LEU A 112 16.72 9.70 -16.34
N THR A 113 17.61 10.11 -17.24
CA THR A 113 17.54 11.40 -17.96
C THR A 113 16.75 11.29 -19.27
N ASP A 114 16.67 10.08 -19.84
CA ASP A 114 15.86 9.78 -21.01
C ASP A 114 14.40 9.48 -20.62
N ILE A 115 13.46 10.18 -21.26
CA ILE A 115 12.02 10.00 -21.06
C ILE A 115 11.53 8.66 -21.62
N ASP A 116 12.14 8.13 -22.67
CA ASP A 116 11.74 6.85 -23.26
C ASP A 116 12.18 5.68 -22.37
N MET A 117 13.36 5.75 -21.74
CA MET A 117 13.72 4.83 -20.65
C MET A 117 12.71 4.90 -19.48
N VAL A 118 12.31 6.10 -19.07
CA VAL A 118 11.28 6.27 -18.02
C VAL A 118 9.97 5.60 -18.45
N MET A 119 9.47 5.86 -19.66
CA MET A 119 8.23 5.23 -20.14
C MET A 119 8.35 3.73 -20.29
N TYR A 120 9.50 3.20 -20.74
CA TYR A 120 9.77 1.78 -20.87
C TYR A 120 9.77 1.06 -19.52
N ILE A 121 10.44 1.63 -18.50
CA ILE A 121 10.43 1.07 -17.14
C ILE A 121 9.06 1.22 -16.46
N GLU A 122 8.36 2.35 -16.64
CA GLU A 122 7.00 2.52 -16.11
C GLU A 122 6.00 1.56 -16.76
N ARG A 123 6.11 1.34 -18.09
CA ARG A 123 5.41 0.23 -18.75
C ARG A 123 5.83 -1.07 -18.08
N GLY A 124 7.11 -1.29 -17.81
CA GLY A 124 7.71 -2.46 -17.18
C GLY A 124 7.29 -2.81 -15.74
N ILE A 125 6.83 -1.87 -14.91
CA ILE A 125 6.57 -2.07 -13.46
C ILE A 125 5.23 -2.78 -13.18
N ARG A 126 5.29 -3.99 -12.59
CA ARG A 126 4.12 -4.88 -12.39
C ARG A 126 4.10 -5.49 -10.99
N GLY A 127 2.99 -5.30 -10.27
CA GLY A 127 2.81 -5.75 -8.88
C GLY A 127 2.95 -7.27 -8.63
N GLY A 128 2.91 -7.66 -7.35
CA GLY A 128 3.04 -9.05 -6.91
C GLY A 128 1.94 -9.99 -7.43
N LEU A 129 2.28 -11.28 -7.53
CA LEU A 129 1.42 -12.35 -8.03
C LEU A 129 0.19 -12.57 -7.14
N SER A 130 -0.99 -12.74 -7.73
CA SER A 130 -2.23 -13.07 -7.04
C SER A 130 -3.10 -13.95 -7.95
N GLN A 131 -3.15 -15.24 -7.65
CA GLN A 131 -3.76 -16.28 -8.49
C GLN A 131 -4.58 -17.23 -7.60
N CYS A 132 -5.76 -17.63 -8.05
CA CYS A 132 -6.61 -18.60 -7.35
C CYS A 132 -6.85 -19.82 -8.24
N SER A 133 -6.03 -20.87 -8.08
CA SER A 133 -6.10 -22.07 -8.93
C SER A 133 -7.39 -22.87 -8.73
N ASN A 134 -7.89 -22.95 -7.49
CA ASN A 134 -9.22 -23.50 -7.16
C ASN A 134 -10.15 -22.41 -6.61
N ARG A 135 -11.43 -22.45 -7.01
CA ARG A 135 -12.44 -21.43 -6.59
C ARG A 135 -13.09 -21.72 -5.23
N TYR A 136 -13.05 -22.97 -4.78
CA TYR A 136 -13.55 -23.39 -3.48
C TYR A 136 -12.76 -24.61 -3.00
N ALA A 137 -12.40 -24.63 -1.73
CA ALA A 137 -11.81 -25.78 -1.06
C ALA A 137 -12.25 -25.74 0.41
N GLN A 138 -12.65 -26.89 0.96
CA GLN A 138 -13.11 -27.01 2.34
C GLN A 138 -12.32 -28.12 3.03
N ALA A 139 -11.73 -27.80 4.19
CA ALA A 139 -11.12 -28.80 5.05
C ALA A 139 -12.20 -29.65 5.72
N ASN A 140 -11.95 -30.95 5.86
CA ASN A 140 -12.74 -31.87 6.66
C ASN A 140 -11.86 -32.41 7.80
N ASN A 141 -11.82 -31.73 8.94
CA ASN A 141 -11.05 -32.20 10.09
C ASN A 141 -11.83 -32.07 11.40
N LYS A 142 -11.49 -32.92 12.36
CA LYS A 142 -12.18 -33.12 13.65
C LYS A 142 -12.27 -31.88 14.57
N TYR A 143 -11.65 -30.76 14.21
CA TYR A 143 -11.71 -29.51 14.96
C TYR A 143 -12.77 -28.53 14.40
N MET A 144 -13.41 -28.87 13.27
CA MET A 144 -14.42 -28.04 12.63
C MET A 144 -15.84 -28.48 13.02
N GLN A 145 -16.74 -27.52 13.22
CA GLN A 145 -18.16 -27.79 13.51
C GLN A 145 -18.86 -28.56 12.38
N SER A 146 -18.39 -28.41 11.14
CA SER A 146 -18.88 -29.12 9.95
C SER A 146 -18.11 -30.41 9.64
N TYR A 147 -17.46 -31.04 10.63
CA TYR A 147 -16.71 -32.28 10.42
C TYR A 147 -17.62 -33.45 10.07
N ASP A 148 -17.28 -34.13 8.98
CA ASP A 148 -17.99 -35.32 8.51
C ASP A 148 -17.07 -36.55 8.64
N PRO A 149 -17.33 -37.46 9.62
CA PRO A 149 -16.53 -38.66 9.82
C PRO A 149 -16.72 -39.73 8.73
N SER A 150 -17.67 -39.57 7.80
CA SER A 150 -17.80 -40.44 6.61
C SER A 150 -16.85 -40.04 5.47
N LYS A 151 -16.29 -38.83 5.52
CA LYS A 151 -15.35 -38.31 4.52
C LYS A 151 -13.90 -38.42 5.01
N LEU A 152 -12.96 -38.54 4.07
CA LEU A 152 -11.53 -38.55 4.39
C LEU A 152 -11.12 -37.26 5.13
N PRO A 153 -10.22 -37.33 6.13
CA PRO A 153 -9.70 -36.15 6.78
C PRO A 153 -8.86 -35.28 5.84
N SER A 154 -9.12 -33.96 5.80
CA SER A 154 -8.37 -32.99 5.00
C SER A 154 -8.14 -31.68 5.76
N TYR A 155 -7.04 -31.01 5.42
CA TYR A 155 -6.60 -29.76 6.04
C TYR A 155 -6.21 -28.76 4.94
N LEU A 156 -6.38 -27.47 5.21
CA LEU A 156 -5.82 -26.40 4.38
C LEU A 156 -4.53 -25.91 5.04
N MET A 157 -3.45 -25.83 4.26
CA MET A 157 -2.16 -25.31 4.71
C MET A 157 -1.96 -23.90 4.13
N TYR A 158 -1.45 -22.99 4.95
CA TYR A 158 -1.18 -21.61 4.57
C TYR A 158 0.32 -21.31 4.72
N TYR A 159 0.91 -20.75 3.66
CA TYR A 159 2.32 -20.37 3.59
C TYR A 159 2.40 -18.89 3.19
N ASP A 160 3.28 -18.13 3.84
CA ASP A 160 3.52 -16.71 3.57
C ASP A 160 5.02 -16.44 3.73
N VAL A 161 5.64 -15.78 2.74
CA VAL A 161 7.08 -15.50 2.74
C VAL A 161 7.38 -14.27 3.60
N ASN A 162 7.99 -14.52 4.75
CA ASN A 162 8.44 -13.49 5.67
C ASN A 162 9.32 -12.44 4.97
N ASN A 163 8.80 -11.22 4.86
CA ASN A 163 9.49 -10.05 4.32
C ASN A 163 10.04 -10.21 2.88
N LEU A 164 9.28 -10.86 1.98
CA LEU A 164 9.64 -11.12 0.57
C LEU A 164 10.36 -9.94 -0.15
N TYR A 165 9.78 -8.73 -0.12
CA TYR A 165 10.40 -7.56 -0.78
C TYR A 165 11.70 -7.11 -0.08
N GLY A 166 11.83 -7.31 1.23
CA GLY A 166 13.08 -7.08 1.95
C GLY A 166 14.16 -8.10 1.57
N TRP A 167 13.80 -9.37 1.43
CA TRP A 167 14.72 -10.39 0.90
C TRP A 167 15.16 -10.07 -0.54
N ALA A 168 14.24 -9.59 -1.39
CA ALA A 168 14.55 -9.15 -2.75
C ALA A 168 15.45 -7.90 -2.78
N MET A 169 15.34 -7.00 -1.79
CA MET A 169 16.25 -5.85 -1.61
C MET A 169 17.64 -6.24 -1.07
N CYS A 170 17.83 -7.47 -0.60
CA CYS A 170 19.15 -8.01 -0.24
C CYS A 170 19.84 -8.75 -1.41
N GLN A 171 19.21 -8.84 -2.58
CA GLN A 171 19.82 -9.41 -3.80
C GLN A 171 20.58 -8.34 -4.59
N PRO A 172 21.45 -8.72 -5.55
CA PRO A 172 22.05 -7.76 -6.48
C PRO A 172 20.98 -6.95 -7.22
N LEU A 173 21.13 -5.63 -7.21
CA LEU A 173 20.21 -4.69 -7.84
C LEU A 173 20.99 -3.64 -8.66
N PRO A 174 20.45 -3.20 -9.81
CA PRO A 174 21.05 -2.10 -10.57
C PRO A 174 20.99 -0.80 -9.77
N TYR A 175 21.97 0.09 -9.96
CA TYR A 175 21.97 1.42 -9.34
C TYR A 175 22.55 2.53 -10.24
N ALA A 176 23.35 2.20 -11.26
CA ALA A 176 24.01 3.15 -12.17
C ALA A 176 24.29 2.51 -13.55
N GLU A 177 24.88 3.31 -14.45
CA GLU A 177 25.31 2.99 -15.82
C GLU A 177 24.16 2.55 -16.75
N LEU A 178 23.03 3.25 -16.69
CA LEU A 178 21.81 2.92 -17.42
C LEU A 178 21.91 3.42 -18.87
N ARG A 179 21.94 2.48 -19.82
CA ARG A 179 22.07 2.75 -21.26
C ARG A 179 21.19 1.80 -22.06
N TRP A 180 20.75 2.26 -23.24
CA TRP A 180 20.18 1.39 -24.25
C TRP A 180 21.26 0.42 -24.78
N VAL A 181 20.82 -0.67 -25.42
CA VAL A 181 21.69 -1.62 -26.12
C VAL A 181 21.46 -1.41 -27.62
N ASP A 182 22.44 -0.80 -28.29
CA ASP A 182 22.29 -0.33 -29.68
C ASP A 182 22.18 -1.47 -30.72
N ASP A 183 22.77 -2.63 -30.42
CA ASP A 183 22.65 -3.86 -31.22
C ASP A 183 22.24 -5.04 -30.35
N THR A 184 21.07 -5.61 -30.65
CA THR A 184 20.52 -6.82 -30.01
C THR A 184 20.59 -8.06 -30.90
N SER A 185 21.11 -7.97 -32.13
CA SER A 185 21.10 -9.06 -33.12
C SER A 185 21.84 -10.32 -32.69
N ASN A 186 22.84 -10.17 -31.81
CA ASN A 186 23.65 -11.25 -31.24
C ASN A 186 23.41 -11.41 -29.71
N PHE A 187 22.30 -10.91 -29.18
CA PHE A 187 22.01 -10.96 -27.74
C PHE A 187 21.36 -12.31 -27.36
N ASP A 188 22.14 -13.20 -26.75
CA ASP A 188 21.62 -14.39 -26.08
C ASP A 188 21.60 -14.20 -24.55
N VAL A 189 20.40 -14.21 -23.98
CA VAL A 189 20.18 -14.12 -22.53
C VAL A 189 20.73 -15.34 -21.77
N ASN A 190 20.79 -16.50 -22.42
CA ASN A 190 21.22 -17.76 -21.80
C ASN A 190 22.75 -17.82 -21.58
N MET A 191 23.51 -16.94 -22.23
CA MET A 191 24.96 -16.81 -22.04
C MET A 191 25.35 -15.88 -20.87
N ILE A 192 24.37 -15.29 -20.18
CA ILE A 192 24.59 -14.32 -19.10
C ILE A 192 24.53 -15.03 -17.75
N ALA A 193 25.61 -14.95 -16.98
CA ALA A 193 25.66 -15.53 -15.64
C ALA A 193 24.68 -14.79 -14.68
N PRO A 194 23.97 -15.51 -13.77
CA PRO A 194 23.03 -14.88 -12.82
C PRO A 194 23.66 -13.85 -11.87
N ASP A 195 24.97 -13.98 -11.60
CA ASP A 195 25.80 -13.09 -10.80
C ASP A 195 26.57 -12.05 -11.64
N SER A 196 26.24 -11.90 -12.92
CA SER A 196 26.83 -10.91 -13.82
C SER A 196 26.81 -9.49 -13.22
N PRO A 197 27.93 -8.76 -13.23
CA PRO A 197 27.97 -7.36 -12.75
C PRO A 197 27.15 -6.40 -13.64
N LYS A 198 26.72 -6.86 -14.83
CA LYS A 198 25.82 -6.12 -15.72
C LYS A 198 24.49 -6.88 -15.88
N GLY A 199 23.42 -6.27 -15.37
CA GLY A 199 22.04 -6.71 -15.61
C GLY A 199 21.46 -6.14 -16.91
N TYR A 200 20.31 -6.69 -17.33
CA TYR A 200 19.61 -6.32 -18.56
C TYR A 200 18.09 -6.25 -18.32
N ILE A 201 17.39 -5.37 -19.03
CA ILE A 201 15.92 -5.23 -18.97
C ILE A 201 15.35 -5.34 -20.38
N LEU A 202 14.59 -6.41 -20.62
CA LEU A 202 14.20 -6.84 -21.96
C LEU A 202 12.68 -6.74 -22.16
N GLU A 203 12.27 -6.15 -23.28
CA GLU A 203 10.94 -6.31 -23.86
C GLU A 203 11.05 -7.37 -24.97
N VAL A 204 10.32 -8.46 -24.79
CA VAL A 204 10.39 -9.67 -25.63
C VAL A 204 8.99 -10.22 -25.87
N ASP A 205 8.75 -10.71 -27.08
CA ASP A 205 7.64 -11.61 -27.34
C ASP A 205 7.99 -13.01 -26.82
N LEU A 206 7.01 -13.72 -26.26
CA LEU A 206 7.19 -15.03 -25.62
C LEU A 206 6.10 -15.98 -26.11
N GLU A 207 6.49 -17.03 -26.82
CA GLU A 207 5.64 -18.20 -27.03
C GLU A 207 5.54 -18.99 -25.72
N TYR A 208 4.36 -19.57 -25.43
CA TYR A 208 4.15 -20.44 -24.27
C TYR A 208 3.85 -21.89 -24.73
N PRO A 209 4.86 -22.77 -24.84
CA PRO A 209 4.72 -24.07 -25.51
C PRO A 209 3.62 -24.95 -24.93
N GLN A 210 2.79 -25.55 -25.78
CA GLN A 210 1.56 -26.25 -25.38
C GLN A 210 1.81 -27.39 -24.38
N GLN A 211 2.91 -28.12 -24.50
CA GLN A 211 3.31 -29.20 -23.57
C GLN A 211 3.56 -28.73 -22.13
N LEU A 212 3.67 -27.41 -21.90
CA LEU A 212 3.83 -26.81 -20.57
C LEU A 212 2.51 -26.31 -19.97
N HIS A 213 1.39 -26.34 -20.71
CA HIS A 213 0.11 -25.77 -20.27
C HIS A 213 -0.44 -26.52 -19.05
N ASP A 214 -0.58 -27.84 -19.13
CA ASP A 214 -1.06 -28.67 -18.01
C ASP A 214 -0.11 -28.65 -16.80
N ALA A 215 1.19 -28.47 -17.05
CA ALA A 215 2.18 -28.38 -15.99
C ALA A 215 2.09 -27.06 -15.21
N HIS A 216 1.83 -25.96 -15.92
CA HIS A 216 1.86 -24.63 -15.34
C HIS A 216 0.47 -24.00 -15.16
N VAL A 217 -0.63 -24.69 -15.47
CA VAL A 217 -2.02 -24.18 -15.41
C VAL A 217 -2.36 -23.46 -14.10
N ASN A 218 -1.82 -23.94 -12.98
CA ASN A 218 -2.07 -23.36 -11.65
C ASN A 218 -1.31 -22.05 -11.41
N HIS A 219 -0.06 -21.94 -11.92
CA HIS A 219 0.83 -20.79 -11.77
C HIS A 219 1.75 -20.62 -13.01
N PRO A 220 1.22 -20.12 -14.13
CA PRO A 220 2.03 -19.92 -15.33
C PRO A 220 2.93 -18.68 -15.19
N PHE A 221 4.13 -18.79 -15.76
CA PHE A 221 5.14 -17.74 -15.77
C PHE A 221 4.71 -16.49 -16.57
N CYS A 222 5.41 -15.38 -16.36
CA CYS A 222 5.23 -14.10 -17.06
C CYS A 222 3.78 -13.55 -16.96
N PRO A 223 3.25 -13.31 -15.73
CA PRO A 223 1.84 -13.02 -15.46
C PRO A 223 1.48 -11.56 -15.72
N THR A 224 0.20 -11.27 -16.01
CA THR A 224 -0.11 -10.16 -16.93
C THR A 224 -1.40 -9.35 -16.74
N ARG A 225 -1.38 -8.06 -17.15
CA ARG A 225 -2.55 -7.36 -17.69
C ARG A 225 -3.74 -7.36 -16.77
N ASP A 226 -4.73 -8.08 -17.23
CA ASP A 226 -5.47 -7.50 -18.33
C ASP A 226 -6.82 -7.15 -17.77
N LYS A 227 -7.72 -6.58 -18.55
CA LYS A 227 -9.11 -6.52 -18.16
C LYS A 227 -9.65 -7.94 -18.29
N PRO A 228 -9.99 -8.64 -17.19
CA PRO A 228 -10.60 -9.96 -17.33
C PRO A 228 -11.86 -9.86 -18.20
N PRO A 229 -12.22 -10.89 -18.99
CA PRO A 229 -13.44 -10.87 -19.81
C PRO A 229 -14.66 -10.38 -19.02
N GLY A 230 -15.31 -9.32 -19.50
CA GLY A 230 -16.45 -8.69 -18.84
C GLY A 230 -16.14 -7.77 -17.65
N LYS A 231 -14.89 -7.35 -17.43
CA LYS A 231 -14.49 -6.40 -16.36
C LYS A 231 -13.83 -5.14 -16.94
N ARG A 232 -13.89 -4.03 -16.20
CA ARG A 232 -13.33 -2.72 -16.60
C ARG A 232 -11.95 -2.41 -15.99
N GLN A 233 -11.56 -3.16 -14.95
CA GLN A 233 -10.31 -2.97 -14.21
C GLN A 233 -9.27 -4.02 -14.61
N ASP A 234 -8.03 -3.57 -14.72
CA ASP A 234 -6.84 -4.39 -14.97
C ASP A 234 -6.54 -5.29 -13.74
N LYS A 235 -6.15 -6.55 -13.94
CA LYS A 235 -5.77 -7.51 -12.88
C LYS A 235 -4.66 -8.44 -13.34
N LEU A 236 -3.71 -8.79 -12.45
CA LEU A 236 -2.59 -9.69 -12.79
C LEU A 236 -3.02 -11.14 -13.08
N LEU A 237 -3.34 -11.41 -14.34
CA LEU A 237 -3.71 -12.71 -14.89
C LEU A 237 -2.46 -13.59 -15.06
N ALA A 238 -2.36 -14.67 -14.30
CA ALA A 238 -1.48 -15.77 -14.67
C ALA A 238 -2.26 -16.71 -15.61
N THR A 239 -2.13 -16.47 -16.92
CA THR A 239 -2.73 -17.25 -18.02
C THR A 239 -1.69 -18.06 -18.79
N VAL A 240 -2.13 -19.06 -19.56
CA VAL A 240 -1.28 -19.86 -20.49
C VAL A 240 -1.32 -19.37 -21.95
N TYR A 241 -2.27 -18.49 -22.30
CA TYR A 241 -2.25 -17.70 -23.55
C TYR A 241 -1.07 -16.72 -23.59
N ASP A 242 -0.82 -16.06 -24.71
CA ASP A 242 0.11 -14.93 -24.82
C ASP A 242 -0.36 -13.69 -24.02
N LYS A 243 0.58 -12.80 -23.62
CA LYS A 243 0.49 -12.09 -22.32
C LYS A 243 0.95 -10.61 -22.39
N LYS A 244 0.22 -9.62 -21.81
CA LYS A 244 0.68 -8.19 -21.60
C LYS A 244 0.32 -7.66 -20.19
N ARG A 245 1.18 -6.89 -19.41
CA ARG A 245 1.47 -7.01 -17.91
C ARG A 245 0.95 -5.95 -16.80
N THR A 246 0.60 -6.35 -15.52
CA THR A 246 0.27 -5.64 -14.17
C THR A 246 -0.94 -6.30 -13.40
N ALA A 247 -1.42 -6.16 -12.11
CA ALA A 247 -0.97 -5.88 -10.69
C ALA A 247 -2.07 -6.30 -9.58
N ALA A 248 -1.88 -6.22 -8.22
CA ALA A 248 -2.85 -6.64 -7.11
C ALA A 248 -2.62 -6.09 -5.61
N LYS A 249 -3.57 -6.22 -4.61
CA LYS A 249 -3.54 -5.77 -3.13
C LYS A 249 -4.69 -6.32 -2.18
N ASN A 250 -4.76 -6.18 -0.82
CA ASN A 250 -3.81 -6.11 0.36
C ASN A 250 -4.55 -5.86 1.73
N ASP A 251 -3.76 -5.76 2.83
CA ASP A 251 -3.95 -5.06 4.15
C ASP A 251 -4.50 -5.89 5.35
N PHE A 252 -4.19 -5.58 6.63
CA PHE A 252 -3.46 -4.42 7.22
C PHE A 252 -2.21 -4.74 8.09
N GLU A 253 -2.25 -4.72 9.45
CA GLU A 253 -1.11 -4.53 10.42
C GLU A 253 0.18 -5.35 10.25
N LYS A 254 0.16 -6.42 9.45
CA LYS A 254 1.39 -6.96 8.86
C LYS A 254 2.16 -5.91 8.03
N ASN A 255 1.64 -4.68 7.90
CA ASN A 255 2.15 -3.50 7.21
C ASN A 255 2.55 -2.35 8.18
N LEU A 256 3.48 -2.57 9.13
CA LEU A 256 4.29 -1.48 9.73
C LEU A 256 5.80 -1.68 9.48
N TYR A 257 6.44 -2.70 10.06
CA TYR A 257 7.85 -3.01 9.74
C TYR A 257 8.02 -3.51 8.29
N LYS A 258 7.10 -4.37 7.83
CA LYS A 258 6.98 -4.72 6.41
C LYS A 258 6.63 -3.49 5.56
N LEU A 259 5.84 -2.55 6.11
CA LEU A 259 5.53 -1.31 5.41
C LEU A 259 6.80 -0.49 5.20
N MET A 260 7.67 -0.28 6.21
CA MET A 260 8.94 0.44 6.03
C MET A 260 9.77 -0.13 4.87
N ASN A 261 9.96 -1.45 4.79
CA ASN A 261 10.64 -2.10 3.66
C ASN A 261 9.87 -1.91 2.34
N ASN A 262 8.56 -2.20 2.32
CA ASN A 262 7.69 -1.99 1.16
C ASN A 262 7.56 -0.51 0.75
N VAL A 263 7.94 0.43 1.62
CA VAL A 263 7.85 1.88 1.44
C VAL A 263 9.12 2.45 0.85
N VAL A 264 10.30 1.91 1.19
CA VAL A 264 11.50 2.16 0.37
C VAL A 264 11.21 1.75 -1.07
N PHE A 265 10.76 0.51 -1.27
CA PHE A 265 10.29 0.02 -2.57
C PHE A 265 9.17 0.89 -3.18
N GLY A 266 8.14 1.25 -2.40
CA GLY A 266 7.01 2.06 -2.87
C GLY A 266 7.38 3.50 -3.23
N LYS A 267 8.42 4.06 -2.60
CA LYS A 267 8.97 5.39 -2.91
C LYS A 267 9.90 5.35 -4.11
N ILE A 268 10.59 4.22 -4.33
CA ILE A 268 11.33 3.93 -5.58
C ILE A 268 10.38 3.94 -6.79
N ILE A 269 9.19 3.35 -6.68
CA ILE A 269 8.18 3.33 -7.77
C ILE A 269 7.11 4.43 -7.67
N GLU A 270 7.40 5.56 -7.00
CA GLU A 270 6.43 6.65 -6.83
C GLU A 270 6.13 7.34 -8.18
N ASN A 271 4.89 7.23 -8.65
CA ASN A 271 4.43 7.94 -9.85
C ASN A 271 4.22 9.44 -9.56
N VAL A 272 5.29 10.21 -9.78
CA VAL A 272 5.34 11.68 -9.61
C VAL A 272 4.33 12.46 -10.47
N ARG A 273 3.73 11.88 -11.53
CA ARG A 273 2.66 12.56 -12.29
C ARG A 273 1.34 12.65 -11.53
N ASN A 274 1.17 11.88 -10.45
CA ASN A 274 -0.01 11.96 -9.58
C ASN A 274 0.10 13.05 -8.51
N HIS A 275 1.24 13.77 -8.42
CA HIS A 275 1.40 14.86 -7.46
C HIS A 275 0.60 16.10 -7.88
N VAL A 276 -0.06 16.74 -6.92
CA VAL A 276 -0.88 17.94 -7.09
C VAL A 276 -0.45 19.04 -6.13
N ASP A 277 -0.62 20.31 -6.52
CA ASP A 277 -0.53 21.45 -5.63
C ASP A 277 -1.92 21.72 -5.01
N VAL A 278 -2.05 21.51 -3.70
CA VAL A 278 -3.27 21.82 -2.94
C VAL A 278 -3.19 23.24 -2.40
N LYS A 279 -4.26 24.02 -2.58
CA LYS A 279 -4.39 25.38 -2.04
C LYS A 279 -5.61 25.49 -1.14
N LEU A 280 -5.39 25.73 0.14
CA LEU A 280 -6.44 26.09 1.10
C LEU A 280 -6.78 27.57 0.96
N LEU A 281 -8.06 27.89 0.73
CA LEU A 281 -8.55 29.23 0.46
C LEU A 281 -9.78 29.53 1.31
N THR A 282 -9.81 30.74 1.90
CA THR A 282 -10.90 31.21 2.77
C THR A 282 -11.78 32.28 2.11
N LYS A 283 -11.59 32.53 0.80
CA LYS A 283 -12.33 33.54 0.02
C LYS A 283 -12.67 32.99 -1.35
N TRP A 284 -13.93 33.14 -1.76
CA TRP A 284 -14.38 32.76 -3.11
C TRP A 284 -13.87 33.74 -4.17
N ASN A 285 -14.14 35.03 -3.98
CA ASN A 285 -13.86 36.12 -4.92
C ASN A 285 -12.40 36.61 -4.89
N GLY A 286 -11.98 37.22 -6.01
CA GLY A 286 -10.72 37.98 -6.14
C GLY A 286 -9.59 37.21 -6.82
N PRO A 287 -8.47 37.87 -7.18
CA PRO A 287 -7.41 37.31 -8.04
C PRO A 287 -6.66 36.11 -7.43
N TYR A 288 -6.79 35.91 -6.11
CA TYR A 288 -6.27 34.77 -5.37
C TYR A 288 -7.36 33.92 -4.71
N GLY A 289 -8.63 34.22 -4.97
CA GLY A 289 -9.78 33.47 -4.45
C GLY A 289 -9.99 32.13 -5.15
N ALA A 290 -10.91 31.32 -4.62
CA ALA A 290 -11.25 30.00 -5.16
C ALA A 290 -11.65 30.04 -6.64
N GLU A 291 -12.48 31.01 -7.04
CA GLU A 291 -12.90 31.21 -8.43
C GLU A 291 -11.72 31.38 -9.39
N ALA A 292 -10.77 32.26 -9.04
CA ALA A 292 -9.57 32.53 -9.84
C ALA A 292 -8.54 31.38 -9.86
N MET A 293 -8.72 30.35 -9.02
CA MET A 293 -7.93 29.12 -9.06
C MET A 293 -8.66 28.01 -9.84
N ILE A 294 -9.98 27.91 -9.72
CA ILE A 294 -10.83 27.01 -10.51
C ILE A 294 -10.76 27.36 -12.01
N ALA A 295 -10.70 28.64 -12.35
CA ALA A 295 -10.61 29.13 -13.73
C ALA A 295 -9.26 28.83 -14.44
N LYS A 296 -8.28 28.20 -13.77
CA LYS A 296 -6.96 27.92 -14.36
C LYS A 296 -6.94 26.57 -15.09
N PRO A 297 -6.22 26.46 -16.22
CA PRO A 297 -6.24 25.26 -17.07
C PRO A 297 -5.65 24.00 -16.40
N ASN A 298 -4.90 24.16 -15.31
CA ASN A 298 -4.39 23.06 -14.49
C ASN A 298 -5.24 22.77 -13.23
N PHE A 299 -6.45 23.32 -13.10
CA PHE A 299 -7.40 22.89 -12.07
C PHE A 299 -7.68 21.38 -12.17
N HIS A 300 -7.70 20.68 -11.04
CA HIS A 300 -8.06 19.26 -10.98
C HIS A 300 -9.39 19.02 -10.27
N SER A 301 -9.53 19.51 -9.03
CA SER A 301 -10.66 19.20 -8.16
C SER A 301 -10.83 20.27 -7.08
N ARG A 302 -11.97 20.25 -6.38
CA ARG A 302 -12.20 21.08 -5.19
C ARG A 302 -12.90 20.28 -4.09
N SER A 303 -12.49 20.51 -2.85
CA SER A 303 -13.08 19.94 -1.64
C SER A 303 -13.46 21.08 -0.69
N VAL A 304 -14.76 21.23 -0.40
CA VAL A 304 -15.27 22.26 0.52
C VAL A 304 -15.34 21.65 1.91
N PHE A 305 -14.73 22.31 2.89
CA PHE A 305 -14.74 21.88 4.30
C PHE A 305 -15.72 22.70 5.15
N SER A 306 -15.90 23.98 4.82
CA SER A 306 -16.93 24.85 5.39
C SER A 306 -17.22 26.01 4.43
N GLU A 307 -18.22 26.83 4.75
CA GLU A 307 -18.54 28.06 3.99
C GLU A 307 -17.31 28.98 3.80
N ASN A 308 -16.38 28.94 4.75
CA ASN A 308 -15.19 29.79 4.79
C ASN A 308 -13.88 29.01 4.53
N LEU A 309 -13.94 27.76 4.05
CA LEU A 309 -12.74 26.98 3.74
C LEU A 309 -12.94 25.97 2.59
N VAL A 310 -12.15 26.13 1.52
CA VAL A 310 -12.10 25.21 0.38
C VAL A 310 -10.65 24.86 0.03
N ALA A 311 -10.37 23.57 -0.19
CA ALA A 311 -9.18 23.12 -0.91
C ALA A 311 -9.45 23.15 -2.42
N ILE A 312 -8.52 23.75 -3.16
CA ILE A 312 -8.44 23.65 -4.62
C ILE A 312 -7.20 22.82 -4.96
N GLU A 313 -7.40 21.71 -5.68
CA GLU A 313 -6.32 20.85 -6.16
C GLU A 313 -5.93 21.25 -7.59
N MET A 314 -4.63 21.43 -7.81
CA MET A 314 -4.06 21.84 -9.09
C MET A 314 -3.06 20.79 -9.60
N ARG A 315 -3.15 20.41 -10.87
CA ARG A 315 -2.13 19.57 -11.51
C ARG A 315 -0.80 20.32 -11.61
N LYS A 316 0.29 19.58 -11.40
CA LYS A 316 1.64 20.06 -11.72
C LYS A 316 1.77 20.35 -13.22
N LEU A 317 2.31 21.53 -13.56
CA LEU A 317 2.66 21.89 -14.94
C LEU A 317 4.02 21.28 -15.35
N GLU A 318 4.93 21.15 -14.38
CA GLU A 318 6.25 20.53 -14.53
C GLU A 318 6.35 19.33 -13.59
N VAL A 319 6.84 18.19 -14.09
CA VAL A 319 7.00 16.96 -13.31
C VAL A 319 8.47 16.55 -13.34
N LYS A 320 9.12 16.53 -12.16
CA LYS A 320 10.52 16.14 -12.01
C LYS A 320 10.62 14.65 -11.69
N PHE A 321 11.05 13.85 -12.65
CA PHE A 321 11.43 12.45 -12.41
C PHE A 321 12.70 12.41 -11.54
N ASN A 322 12.55 11.99 -10.29
CA ASN A 322 13.63 11.95 -9.30
C ASN A 322 13.67 10.62 -8.52
N LYS A 323 13.13 9.55 -9.11
CA LYS A 323 12.98 8.22 -8.50
C LYS A 323 13.67 7.15 -9.36
N PRO A 324 14.45 6.24 -8.77
CA PRO A 324 15.16 5.20 -9.51
C PRO A 324 14.25 4.01 -9.81
N ILE A 325 13.16 4.27 -10.54
CA ILE A 325 12.02 3.34 -10.76
C ILE A 325 12.43 1.94 -11.25
N TYR A 326 13.57 1.82 -11.94
CA TYR A 326 14.15 0.58 -12.44
C TYR A 326 14.52 -0.40 -11.30
N VAL A 327 15.03 0.10 -10.17
CA VAL A 327 15.36 -0.71 -8.98
C VAL A 327 14.11 -1.42 -8.47
N GLY A 328 12.98 -0.71 -8.43
CA GLY A 328 11.70 -1.24 -7.99
C GLY A 328 11.12 -2.29 -8.94
N MET A 329 11.33 -2.11 -10.25
CA MET A 329 10.98 -3.12 -11.25
C MET A 329 11.76 -4.43 -10.99
N CYS A 330 13.06 -4.35 -10.72
CA CYS A 330 13.88 -5.51 -10.36
C CYS A 330 13.45 -6.17 -9.04
N ILE A 331 13.17 -5.39 -7.99
CA ILE A 331 12.65 -5.89 -6.70
C ILE A 331 11.35 -6.69 -6.89
N LEU A 332 10.42 -6.20 -7.73
CA LEU A 332 9.17 -6.90 -8.09
C LEU A 332 9.41 -8.20 -8.86
N ASP A 333 10.41 -8.22 -9.74
CA ASP A 333 10.72 -9.38 -10.58
C ASP A 333 11.42 -10.49 -9.78
N ILE A 334 12.46 -10.16 -9.02
CA ILE A 334 13.12 -11.05 -8.05
C ILE A 334 12.11 -11.62 -7.02
N SER A 335 11.21 -10.79 -6.49
CA SER A 335 10.18 -11.24 -5.54
C SER A 335 9.21 -12.27 -6.12
N LYS A 336 8.97 -12.25 -7.45
CA LYS A 336 8.11 -13.24 -8.09
C LYS A 336 8.87 -14.52 -8.45
N VAL A 337 10.16 -14.44 -8.77
CA VAL A 337 11.02 -15.62 -8.99
C VAL A 337 11.00 -16.53 -7.76
N CYS A 338 11.26 -15.99 -6.57
CA CYS A 338 11.18 -16.73 -5.29
C CYS A 338 9.83 -17.46 -5.06
N LEU A 339 8.71 -16.83 -5.44
CA LEU A 339 7.39 -17.45 -5.34
C LEU A 339 7.16 -18.56 -6.39
N TYR A 340 7.74 -18.42 -7.58
CA TYR A 340 7.68 -19.44 -8.63
C TYR A 340 8.57 -20.64 -8.32
N GLU A 341 9.79 -20.42 -7.81
CA GLU A 341 10.72 -21.46 -7.34
C GLU A 341 10.04 -22.30 -6.24
N PHE A 342 9.53 -21.65 -5.18
CA PHE A 342 8.80 -22.34 -4.12
C PHE A 342 7.58 -23.13 -4.64
N HIS A 343 6.87 -22.62 -5.66
CA HIS A 343 5.76 -23.37 -6.23
C HIS A 343 6.22 -24.58 -7.07
N HIS A 344 7.11 -24.38 -8.04
CA HIS A 344 7.42 -25.40 -9.06
C HIS A 344 8.49 -26.40 -8.62
N GLU A 345 9.42 -26.01 -7.73
CA GLU A 345 10.51 -26.87 -7.27
C GLU A 345 10.19 -27.58 -5.95
N TYR A 346 9.37 -26.98 -5.08
CA TYR A 346 9.03 -27.55 -3.77
C TYR A 346 7.56 -28.01 -3.66
N MET A 347 6.59 -27.12 -3.87
CA MET A 347 5.18 -27.48 -3.68
C MET A 347 4.66 -28.45 -4.75
N LEU A 348 4.99 -28.23 -6.02
CA LEU A 348 4.48 -29.03 -7.12
C LEU A 348 4.98 -30.48 -7.07
N PRO A 349 6.27 -30.78 -6.81
CA PRO A 349 6.73 -32.17 -6.68
C PRO A 349 6.21 -32.86 -5.40
N LEU A 350 6.10 -32.13 -4.28
CA LEU A 350 5.68 -32.71 -2.99
C LEU A 350 4.19 -33.06 -2.92
N TYR A 351 3.35 -32.43 -3.75
CA TYR A 351 1.88 -32.55 -3.68
C TYR A 351 1.17 -32.93 -5.00
N ARG A 352 1.89 -33.26 -6.08
CA ARG A 352 1.26 -33.60 -7.38
C ARG A 352 0.51 -34.93 -7.42
N GLU A 353 0.86 -35.89 -6.57
CA GLU A 353 0.39 -37.28 -6.64
C GLU A 353 -0.74 -37.58 -5.64
N LYS A 354 -1.72 -36.66 -5.49
CA LYS A 354 -2.87 -36.80 -4.59
C LYS A 354 -4.17 -36.20 -5.15
#